data_AF-A0A1Q5G1D4-F1
#
_entry.id   AF-A0A1Q5G1D4-F1
#
_cell.length_a   1.000
_cell.length_b   1.000
_cell.length_c   1.000
_cell.angle_alpha   90.00
_cell.angle_beta   90.00
_cell.angle_gamma   90.00
#
_symmetry.space_group_name_H-M   'P 1'
#
loop_
_entity.id
_entity.type
_entity.pdbx_description
1 polymer ?
#
loop_
_entity_poly.entity_id
_entity_poly.type
_entity_poly.pdbx_seq_one_letter_code
_entity_poly.pdbx_strand_id
1 'polypeptide(L)'
;MSQQWVEESYNEINFTGCKEVYGRKSVNVELWQQIDWGRDRMHDSSKFTACFNGSGSKSTATEEGLPRDSYYFELGNIGSGCVSCAIVVNKVNVDTTKAD
;
A
#
# COMPACT_ATOMS: atom_id res chain seq x y z
N MET A 1 9.86 4.13 2.40
CA MET A 1 9.21 5.28 3.06
C MET A 1 7.73 4.94 3.15
N SER A 2 7.23 4.65 4.34
CA SER A 2 5.80 4.53 4.61
C SER A 2 5.19 5.92 4.82
N GLN A 3 3.93 6.12 4.43
CA GLN A 3 3.16 7.32 4.77
C GLN A 3 2.25 6.98 5.95
N GLN A 4 2.09 7.94 6.86
CA GLN A 4 1.20 7.86 8.03
C GLN A 4 0.14 8.94 7.93
N TRP A 5 -1.10 8.62 8.31
CA TRP A 5 -2.22 9.56 8.31
C TRP A 5 -3.27 9.20 9.37
N VAL A 6 -4.16 10.13 9.72
CA VAL A 6 -5.20 9.96 10.75
C VAL A 6 -6.55 10.15 10.09
N GLU A 7 -7.38 9.10 10.07
CA GLU A 7 -8.60 9.07 9.24
C GLU A 7 -9.76 8.34 9.90
N GLU A 8 -10.98 8.70 9.50
CA GLU A 8 -12.20 7.95 9.76
C GLU A 8 -12.71 7.36 8.45
N SER A 9 -12.92 6.04 8.43
CA SER A 9 -13.77 5.31 7.47
C SER A 9 -13.27 4.94 6.08
N TYR A 10 -12.23 5.54 5.48
CA TYR A 10 -11.79 5.19 4.11
C TYR A 10 -10.29 5.35 3.85
N ASN A 11 -9.70 4.36 3.18
CA ASN A 11 -8.29 4.37 2.76
C ASN A 11 -8.15 3.80 1.34
N GLU A 12 -7.72 4.62 0.38
CA GLU A 12 -7.34 4.18 -0.97
C GLU A 12 -5.84 4.36 -1.20
N ILE A 13 -5.11 3.27 -1.37
CA ILE A 13 -3.68 3.27 -1.69
C ILE A 13 -3.51 2.95 -3.17
N ASN A 14 -2.81 3.82 -3.89
CA ASN A 14 -2.63 3.72 -5.33
C ASN A 14 -1.16 3.77 -5.74
N PHE A 15 -0.69 2.75 -6.42
CA PHE A 15 0.63 2.76 -7.05
C PHE A 15 0.49 2.84 -8.57
N THR A 16 1.19 3.79 -9.17
CA THR A 16 1.25 3.94 -10.62
C THR A 16 2.68 3.76 -11.11
N GLY A 17 2.85 3.01 -12.20
CA GLY A 17 4.14 2.86 -12.87
C GLY A 17 5.20 2.22 -11.97
N CYS A 18 4.91 1.03 -11.46
CA CYS A 18 5.86 0.23 -10.70
C CYS A 18 6.93 -0.34 -11.63
N LYS A 19 8.18 -0.22 -11.20
CA LYS A 19 9.33 -0.89 -11.79
C LYS A 19 10.04 -1.63 -10.68
N GLU A 20 10.44 -2.86 -10.95
CA GLU A 20 11.24 -3.63 -10.02
C GLU A 20 12.57 -4.00 -10.69
N VAL A 21 13.56 -4.18 -9.84
CA VAL A 21 14.89 -4.67 -10.19
C VAL A 21 14.85 -6.17 -10.03
N TYR A 22 15.10 -6.96 -11.10
CA TYR A 22 15.10 -8.45 -11.17
C TYR A 22 13.86 -9.15 -11.77
N GLY A 23 12.92 -8.42 -12.38
CA GLY A 23 11.85 -8.98 -13.21
C GLY A 23 10.60 -9.43 -12.44
N ARG A 24 10.46 -9.09 -11.16
CA ARG A 24 9.25 -9.36 -10.37
C ARG A 24 8.17 -8.35 -10.74
N LYS A 25 6.95 -8.85 -10.85
CA LYS A 25 5.79 -8.05 -11.28
C LYS A 25 4.70 -8.03 -10.21
N SER A 26 5.09 -8.10 -8.95
CA SER A 26 4.15 -8.02 -7.83
C SER A 26 4.78 -7.46 -6.56
N VAL A 27 4.04 -6.64 -5.84
CA VAL A 27 4.33 -6.21 -4.47
C VAL A 27 3.08 -6.34 -3.61
N ASN A 28 3.22 -6.80 -2.38
CA ASN A 28 2.13 -6.71 -1.40
C ASN A 28 2.16 -5.34 -0.72
N VAL A 29 1.00 -4.70 -0.63
CA VAL A 29 0.79 -3.46 0.11
C VAL A 29 -0.11 -3.81 1.29
N GLU A 30 0.40 -3.59 2.48
CA GLU A 30 -0.25 -3.95 3.74
C GLU A 30 -0.70 -2.68 4.44
N LEU A 31 -1.97 -2.61 4.83
CA LEU A 31 -2.53 -1.51 5.61
C LEU A 31 -2.52 -1.87 7.09
N TRP A 32 -1.90 -1.02 7.88
CA TRP A 32 -1.71 -1.17 9.31
C TRP A 32 -2.35 -0.02 10.08
N GLN A 33 -2.99 -0.35 11.20
CA GLN A 33 -3.40 0.58 12.22
C GLN A 33 -2.33 0.62 13.29
N GLN A 34 -1.83 1.81 13.57
CA GLN A 34 -0.95 2.06 14.69
C GLN A 34 -1.79 2.15 15.97
N ILE A 35 -1.52 1.28 16.95
CA ILE A 35 -2.26 1.28 18.22
C ILE A 35 -1.36 1.82 19.33
N ASP A 36 -1.72 2.99 19.86
CA ASP A 36 -1.01 3.58 21.00
C ASP A 36 -1.00 2.60 22.18
N TRP A 37 0.22 2.29 22.68
CA TRP A 37 0.46 1.35 23.78
C TRP A 37 0.02 -0.11 23.51
N GLY A 38 -0.21 -0.47 22.24
CA GLY A 38 -0.60 -1.80 21.79
C GLY A 38 0.36 -2.40 20.77
N ARG A 39 -0.09 -3.47 20.10
CA ARG A 39 0.54 -3.97 18.88
C ARG A 39 -0.24 -3.46 17.69
N ASP A 40 0.48 -2.97 16.68
CA ASP A 40 -0.14 -2.54 15.44
C ASP A 40 -0.92 -3.68 14.80
N ARG A 41 -2.05 -3.32 14.18
CA ARG A 41 -3.01 -4.29 13.63
C ARG A 41 -3.05 -4.15 12.11
N MET A 42 -2.75 -5.23 11.40
CA MET A 42 -2.97 -5.31 9.96
C MET A 42 -4.47 -5.42 9.67
N HIS A 43 -4.97 -4.58 8.77
CA HIS A 43 -6.36 -4.59 8.30
C HIS A 43 -6.49 -5.24 6.93
N ASP A 44 -5.56 -4.94 6.01
CA ASP A 44 -5.57 -5.49 4.66
C ASP A 44 -4.15 -5.85 4.18
N SER A 45 -4.07 -6.80 3.24
CA SER A 45 -2.86 -7.14 2.49
C SER A 45 -3.23 -7.38 1.02
N SER A 46 -2.98 -6.37 0.21
CA SER A 46 -3.38 -6.35 -1.19
C SER A 46 -2.17 -6.55 -2.12
N LYS A 47 -2.30 -7.49 -3.08
CA LYS A 47 -1.23 -7.79 -4.04
C LYS A 47 -1.33 -6.91 -5.29
N PHE A 48 -0.39 -6.00 -5.45
CA PHE A 48 -0.31 -5.10 -6.60
C PHE A 48 0.49 -5.72 -7.73
N THR A 49 -0.15 -5.98 -8.87
CA THR A 49 0.48 -6.53 -10.09
C THR A 49 0.29 -5.61 -11.30
N ALA A 50 -0.86 -4.93 -11.38
CA ALA A 50 -1.21 -4.11 -12.53
C ALA A 50 -0.26 -2.92 -12.73
N CYS A 51 0.24 -2.30 -11.65
CA CYS A 51 1.16 -1.16 -11.75
C CYS A 51 2.49 -1.50 -12.46
N PHE A 52 2.85 -2.78 -12.62
CA PHE A 52 4.04 -3.23 -13.34
C PHE A 52 3.84 -3.35 -14.86
N ASN A 53 2.61 -3.19 -15.37
CA ASN A 53 2.30 -3.38 -16.79
C ASN A 53 2.66 -2.17 -17.67
N GLY A 54 3.12 -1.06 -17.09
CA GLY A 54 3.52 0.13 -17.83
C GLY A 54 3.50 1.39 -16.97
N SER A 55 4.04 2.50 -17.49
CA SER A 55 4.13 3.77 -16.77
C SER A 55 2.77 4.38 -16.39
N GLY A 56 1.71 4.08 -17.16
CA GLY A 56 0.34 4.53 -16.89
C GLY A 56 -0.54 3.51 -16.16
N SER A 57 -0.02 2.31 -15.84
CA SER A 57 -0.81 1.28 -15.19
C SER A 57 -0.89 1.53 -13.68
N LYS A 58 -2.08 1.33 -13.11
CA LYS A 58 -2.42 1.61 -11.71
C LYS A 58 -2.80 0.32 -10.99
N SER A 59 -2.32 0.14 -9.77
CA SER A 59 -2.86 -0.80 -8.79
C SER A 59 -3.46 -0.02 -7.63
N THR A 60 -4.58 -0.50 -7.11
CA THR A 60 -5.38 0.18 -6.09
C THR A 60 -5.80 -0.84 -5.04
N ALA A 61 -5.64 -0.47 -3.77
CA ALA A 61 -6.28 -1.10 -2.62
C ALA A 61 -7.19 -0.08 -1.96
N THR A 62 -8.39 -0.51 -1.57
CA THR A 62 -9.36 0.31 -0.86
C THR A 62 -9.84 -0.44 0.37
N GLU A 63 -9.82 0.20 1.53
CA GLU A 63 -10.39 -0.33 2.76
C GLU A 63 -11.38 0.69 3.34
N GLU A 64 -12.56 0.22 3.75
CA GLU A 64 -13.61 1.05 4.32
C GLU A 64 -14.02 0.59 5.73
N GLY A 65 -14.70 1.45 6.48
CA GLY A 65 -15.27 1.09 7.79
C GLY A 65 -14.23 1.00 8.91
N LEU A 66 -13.06 1.61 8.69
CA LEU A 66 -11.99 1.66 9.68
C LEU A 66 -12.31 2.64 10.81
N PRO A 67 -12.02 2.27 12.08
CA PRO A 67 -12.20 3.18 13.21
C PRO A 67 -11.32 4.43 13.07
N ARG A 68 -11.65 5.50 13.81
CA ARG A 68 -10.77 6.67 13.87
C ARG A 68 -9.45 6.30 14.52
N ASP A 69 -8.38 6.27 13.76
CA ASP A 69 -7.04 6.05 14.30
C ASP A 69 -5.93 6.47 13.32
N SER A 70 -4.69 6.25 13.72
CA SER A 70 -3.50 6.41 12.89
C SER A 70 -3.29 5.16 12.03
N TYR A 71 -3.15 5.37 10.72
CA TYR A 71 -2.93 4.32 9.74
C TYR A 71 -1.63 4.57 8.97
N TYR A 72 -1.02 3.48 8.53
CA TYR A 72 0.12 3.50 7.64
C TYR A 72 0.08 2.31 6.71
N PHE A 73 0.77 2.42 5.57
CA PHE A 73 1.01 1.26 4.72
C PHE A 73 2.47 0.82 4.77
N GLU A 74 2.68 -0.48 4.60
CA GLU A 74 3.98 -1.07 4.39
C GLU A 74 4.01 -1.87 3.09
N LEU A 75 5.22 -1.97 2.53
CA LEU A 75 5.49 -2.88 1.43
C LEU A 75 5.86 -4.23 2.04
N GLY A 76 4.99 -5.22 1.88
CA GLY A 76 5.26 -6.59 2.24
C GLY A 76 6.14 -7.29 1.20
N ASN A 77 5.85 -8.56 0.95
CA ASN A 77 6.63 -9.36 -0.01
C ASN A 77 6.64 -8.77 -1.43
N ILE A 78 7.86 -8.52 -1.95
CA ILE A 78 8.10 -8.17 -3.35
C ILE A 78 8.44 -9.46 -4.11
N GLY A 79 7.45 -10.04 -4.77
CA GLY A 79 7.54 -11.35 -5.43
C GLY A 79 7.91 -12.49 -4.47
N SER A 80 8.41 -13.62 -4.99
CA SER A 80 8.82 -14.76 -4.15
C SER A 80 10.22 -14.55 -3.55
N GLY A 81 10.30 -14.25 -2.26
CA GLY A 81 11.49 -14.53 -1.43
C GLY A 81 12.70 -13.61 -1.61
N CYS A 82 12.54 -12.29 -1.53
CA CYS A 82 13.69 -11.39 -1.50
C CYS A 82 13.73 -10.54 -0.25
N VAL A 83 14.87 -10.64 0.43
CA VAL A 83 15.16 -9.97 1.70
C VAL A 83 15.69 -8.54 1.47
N SER A 84 16.08 -8.19 0.24
CA SER A 84 16.71 -6.90 -0.13
C SER A 84 16.24 -6.35 -1.49
N CYS A 85 14.98 -6.59 -1.85
CA CYS A 85 14.44 -6.08 -3.11
C CYS A 85 13.87 -4.69 -2.92
N ALA A 86 14.19 -3.81 -3.86
CA ALA A 86 13.61 -2.48 -3.94
C ALA A 86 12.67 -2.43 -5.14
N ILE A 87 11.49 -1.84 -4.92
CA ILE A 87 10.64 -1.39 -6.02
C ILE A 87 10.76 0.12 -6.16
N VAL A 88 10.74 0.58 -7.41
CA VAL A 88 10.60 1.97 -7.75
C VAL A 88 9.15 2.18 -8.16
N VAL A 89 8.44 2.99 -7.39
CA VAL A 89 7.06 3.39 -7.71
C VAL A 89 7.09 4.82 -8.20
N ASN A 90 6.62 5.07 -9.43
CA ASN A 90 6.64 6.42 -9.99
C ASN A 90 5.72 7.38 -9.23
N LYS A 91 4.54 6.91 -8.80
CA LYS A 91 3.58 7.71 -8.03
C LYS A 91 2.87 6.85 -7.00
N VAL A 92 2.90 7.32 -5.75
CA VAL A 92 2.10 6.82 -4.64
C VAL A 92 1.05 7.88 -4.32
N ASN A 93 -0.23 7.50 -4.30
CA ASN A 93 -1.32 8.35 -3.85
C ASN A 93 -2.10 7.61 -2.77
N VAL A 94 -2.20 8.23 -1.60
CA VAL A 94 -3.10 7.78 -0.55
C VAL A 94 -4.24 8.78 -0.55
N ASP A 95 -5.42 8.32 -0.97
CA ASP A 95 -6.64 9.10 -0.87
C ASP A 95 -7.45 8.57 0.29
N THR A 96 -7.78 9.46 1.20
CA THR A 96 -8.49 9.14 2.42
C THR A 96 -9.84 9.84 2.47
N THR A 97 -10.08 10.75 1.52
CA THR A 97 -11.38 11.32 1.29
C THR A 97 -12.16 10.34 0.41
N LYS A 98 -13.14 9.64 0.98
CA LYS A 98 -14.18 9.03 0.14
C LYS A 98 -14.90 10.20 -0.54
N ALA A 99 -14.50 10.54 -1.76
CA ALA A 99 -15.24 11.51 -2.55
C ALA A 99 -16.64 10.92 -2.78
N ASP A 100 -17.64 11.53 -2.14
CA ASP A 100 -19.07 11.23 -2.20
C ASP A 100 -19.59 11.07 -3.64
#